data_AF-A0A2K3NUQ7-F1
#
_entry.id   AF-A0A2K3NUQ7-F1
#
_cell.length_a   1.000
_cell.length_b   1.000
_cell.length_c   1.000
_cell.angle_alpha   90.00
_cell.angle_beta   90.00
_cell.angle_gamma   90.00
#
_symmetry.space_group_name_H-M   'P 1'
#
loop_
_entity.id
_entity.type
_entity.pdbx_description
1 polymer ?
#
loop_
_entity_poly.entity_id
_entity_poly.type
_entity_poly.pdbx_seq_one_letter_code
_entity_poly.pdbx_strand_id
1 'polypeptide(L)'
;MAVTLLRIDNLVKTQFARFSKDMKELLHDSVYVVNVLGYIAYNFVIGAYSYWGPKAGYSIYHMSNADLVFGGVTIVCGILGTLAGGVILDKMNSTIPNAFKLLSGATFLGAIFCLIAFLFKGLAGFIVFFSVGELLIFATQAPVNYVSLRCVKPSLRPLSMAISTVSIHIFGDVPSAPLVGVLQDHINDWRKTSLSLTSIFFIAAVIWFIGTFLKSEDLFNKDDEDESTTALIGKTKPLLEGSSEASSHA
;
A
#
# COMPACT_ATOMS: atom_id res chain seq x y z
N MET A 1 -5.12 -36.18 26.91
CA MET A 1 -3.96 -35.26 26.80
C MET A 1 -3.20 -35.46 25.48
N ALA A 2 -2.66 -36.66 25.18
CA ALA A 2 -1.91 -36.90 23.93
C ALA A 2 -2.73 -36.71 22.63
N VAL A 3 -4.00 -37.15 22.59
CA VAL A 3 -4.89 -36.96 21.43
C VAL A 3 -5.20 -35.48 21.18
N THR A 4 -5.35 -34.69 22.25
CA THR A 4 -5.58 -33.24 22.17
C THR A 4 -4.34 -32.52 21.63
N LEU A 5 -3.14 -32.90 22.06
CA LEU A 5 -1.87 -32.36 21.56
C LEU A 5 -1.66 -32.70 20.07
N LEU A 6 -1.85 -33.96 19.66
CA LEU A 6 -1.78 -34.37 18.25
C LEU A 6 -2.80 -33.63 17.36
N ARG A 7 -4.00 -33.37 17.88
CA ARG A 7 -5.03 -32.61 17.17
C ARG A 7 -4.63 -31.13 17.02
N ILE A 8 -4.02 -30.54 18.05
CA ILE A 8 -3.49 -29.17 17.99
C ILE A 8 -2.33 -29.09 16.98
N ASP A 9 -1.38 -30.03 17.03
CA ASP A 9 -0.24 -30.06 16.11
C ASP A 9 -0.68 -30.20 14.65
N ASN A 10 -1.67 -31.05 14.38
CA ASN A 10 -2.24 -31.17 13.03
C ASN A 10 -2.97 -29.90 12.60
N LEU A 11 -3.71 -29.25 13.51
CA LEU A 11 -4.40 -28.00 13.20
C LEU A 11 -3.39 -26.89 12.86
N VAL A 12 -2.31 -26.76 13.64
CA VAL A 12 -1.24 -25.79 13.40
C VAL A 12 -0.56 -26.06 12.06
N LYS A 13 -0.22 -27.32 11.74
CA LYS A 13 0.36 -27.68 10.45
C LYS A 13 -0.56 -27.35 9.27
N THR A 14 -1.86 -27.63 9.39
CA THR A 14 -2.84 -27.31 8.34
C THR A 14 -2.99 -25.80 8.15
N GLN A 15 -3.02 -25.01 9.23
CA GLN A 15 -3.08 -23.55 9.16
C GLN A 15 -1.82 -22.97 8.53
N PHE A 16 -0.64 -23.48 8.91
CA PHE A 16 0.63 -23.05 8.34
C PHE A 16 0.73 -23.38 6.85
N ALA A 17 0.30 -24.58 6.44
CA ALA A 17 0.25 -24.97 5.03
C ALA A 17 -0.69 -24.07 4.22
N ARG A 18 -1.86 -23.72 4.79
CA ARG A 18 -2.80 -22.78 4.16
C ARG A 18 -2.19 -21.39 4.03
N PHE A 19 -1.61 -20.85 5.11
CA PHE A 19 -0.92 -19.56 5.09
C PHE A 19 0.21 -19.52 4.05
N SER A 20 1.02 -20.58 3.96
CA SER A 20 2.09 -20.67 2.97
C SER A 20 1.56 -20.66 1.53
N LYS A 21 0.44 -21.35 1.28
CA LYS A 21 -0.23 -21.32 -0.02
C LYS A 21 -0.75 -19.92 -0.35
N ASP A 22 -1.45 -19.28 0.59
CA ASP A 22 -2.02 -17.94 0.42
C ASP A 22 -0.92 -16.88 0.21
N MET A 23 0.21 -17.02 0.92
CA MET A 23 1.41 -16.19 0.73
C MET A 23 2.01 -16.38 -0.66
N LYS A 24 2.14 -17.64 -1.11
CA LYS A 24 2.68 -17.94 -2.44
C LYS A 24 1.79 -17.36 -3.55
N GLU A 25 0.47 -17.43 -3.38
CA GLU A 25 -0.49 -16.83 -4.32
C GLU A 25 -0.29 -15.30 -4.38
N LEU A 26 -0.18 -14.65 -3.23
CA LEU A 26 0.03 -13.21 -3.12
C LEU A 26 1.35 -12.75 -3.76
N LEU A 27 2.46 -13.46 -3.48
CA LEU A 27 3.79 -13.12 -4.00
C LEU A 27 3.98 -13.48 -5.48
N HIS A 28 3.10 -14.29 -6.06
CA HIS A 28 3.10 -14.59 -7.49
C HIS A 28 2.21 -13.61 -8.29
N ASP A 29 1.34 -12.85 -7.61
CA ASP A 29 0.56 -11.79 -8.24
C ASP A 29 1.46 -10.58 -8.55
N SER A 30 1.70 -10.35 -9.84
CA SER A 30 2.60 -9.29 -10.30
C SER A 30 2.07 -7.89 -10.00
N VAL A 31 0.74 -7.70 -9.98
CA VAL A 31 0.11 -6.42 -9.66
C VAL A 31 0.35 -6.09 -8.19
N TYR A 32 0.11 -7.05 -7.30
CA TYR A 32 0.37 -6.91 -5.88
C TYR A 32 1.85 -6.62 -5.59
N VAL A 33 2.76 -7.41 -6.16
CA VAL A 33 4.20 -7.25 -5.93
C VAL A 33 4.69 -5.87 -6.39
N VAL A 34 4.30 -5.42 -7.59
CA VAL A 34 4.68 -4.08 -8.09
C VAL A 34 4.09 -2.97 -7.21
N ASN A 35 2.84 -3.12 -6.75
CA ASN A 35 2.23 -2.17 -5.84
C ASN A 35 3.01 -2.05 -4.52
N VAL A 36 3.37 -3.18 -3.90
CA VAL A 36 4.14 -3.22 -2.65
C VAL A 36 5.56 -2.69 -2.83
N LEU A 37 6.25 -3.03 -3.92
CA LEU A 37 7.60 -2.51 -4.18
C LEU A 37 7.61 -0.98 -4.32
N GLY A 38 6.63 -0.41 -5.04
CA GLY A 38 6.48 1.04 -5.13
C GLY A 38 6.19 1.65 -3.76
N TYR A 39 5.35 0.98 -2.96
CA TYR A 39 4.98 1.45 -1.63
C TYR A 39 6.12 1.37 -0.60
N ILE A 40 7.03 0.39 -0.72
CA ILE A 40 8.27 0.30 0.06
C ILE A 40 9.17 1.51 -0.26
N ALA A 41 9.45 1.76 -1.55
CA ALA A 41 10.29 2.88 -1.97
C ALA A 41 9.69 4.24 -1.55
N TYR A 42 8.37 4.38 -1.65
CA TYR A 42 7.63 5.53 -1.14
C TYR A 42 7.80 5.70 0.37
N ASN A 43 7.55 4.66 1.17
CA ASN A 43 7.63 4.74 2.64
C ASN A 43 9.06 4.90 3.15
N PHE A 44 10.06 4.44 2.38
CA PHE A 44 11.45 4.75 2.70
C PHE A 44 11.68 6.26 2.81
N VAL A 45 11.12 7.05 1.89
CA VAL A 45 11.27 8.51 1.92
C VAL A 45 10.42 9.13 3.03
N ILE A 46 9.17 8.70 3.17
CA ILE A 46 8.26 9.22 4.21
C ILE A 46 8.76 8.94 5.62
N GLY A 47 9.27 7.73 5.88
CA GLY A 47 9.85 7.37 7.17
C GLY A 47 11.05 8.25 7.54
N ALA A 48 11.97 8.43 6.60
CA ALA A 48 13.13 9.29 6.81
C ALA A 48 12.74 10.78 6.92
N TYR A 49 11.73 11.25 6.19
CA TYR A 49 11.16 12.59 6.38
C TYR A 49 10.56 12.75 7.77
N SER A 50 9.80 11.78 8.27
CA SER A 50 9.19 11.87 9.60
C SER A 50 10.24 11.96 10.70
N TYR A 51 11.40 11.30 10.54
CA TYR A 51 12.45 11.30 11.55
C TYR A 51 13.45 12.47 11.39
N TRP A 52 13.92 12.74 10.18
CA TRP A 52 14.97 13.73 9.91
C TRP A 52 14.45 15.07 9.35
N GLY A 53 13.22 15.13 8.87
CA GLY A 53 12.60 16.31 8.28
C GLY A 53 12.67 17.55 9.17
N PRO A 54 12.28 17.47 10.45
CA PRO A 54 12.42 18.59 11.38
C PRO A 54 13.86 19.07 11.53
N LYS A 55 14.81 18.13 11.65
CA LYS A 55 16.24 18.46 11.78
C LYS A 55 16.80 19.13 10.51
N ALA A 56 16.41 18.65 9.34
CA ALA A 56 16.75 19.27 8.07
C ALA A 56 16.11 20.66 7.96
N GLY A 57 14.85 20.82 8.35
CA GLY A 57 14.15 22.10 8.39
C GLY A 57 14.83 23.13 9.31
N TYR A 58 15.25 22.71 10.51
CA TYR A 58 16.03 23.54 11.43
C TYR A 58 17.40 23.90 10.83
N SER A 59 18.12 22.92 10.29
CA SER A 59 19.49 23.14 9.80
C SER A 59 19.57 23.97 8.52
N ILE A 60 18.58 23.85 7.62
CA ILE A 60 18.59 24.55 6.31
C ILE A 60 17.91 25.92 6.42
N TYR A 61 16.84 26.04 7.22
CA TYR A 61 15.97 27.22 7.23
C TYR A 61 15.87 27.94 8.59
N HIS A 62 16.62 27.49 9.62
CA HIS A 62 16.57 28.04 10.98
C HIS A 62 15.16 28.07 11.57
N MET A 63 14.37 27.04 11.25
CA MET A 63 12.97 26.93 11.65
C MET A 63 12.84 26.70 13.17
N SER A 64 12.27 27.67 13.90
CA SER A 64 12.27 27.68 15.38
C SER A 64 11.43 26.55 16.02
N ASN A 65 10.35 26.12 15.35
CA ASN A 65 9.42 25.08 15.82
C ASN A 65 9.30 23.97 14.76
N ALA A 66 10.44 23.41 14.35
CA ALA A 66 10.51 22.55 13.18
C ALA A 66 9.60 21.32 13.27
N ASP A 67 9.52 20.66 14.42
CA ASP A 67 8.66 19.49 14.62
C ASP A 67 7.18 19.82 14.47
N LEU A 68 6.73 20.95 15.04
CA LEU A 68 5.33 21.39 14.99
C LEU A 68 4.93 21.83 13.58
N VAL A 69 5.79 22.57 12.88
CA VAL A 69 5.50 23.03 11.51
C VAL A 69 5.50 21.84 10.56
N PHE A 70 6.53 21.00 10.61
CA PHE A 70 6.64 19.83 9.73
C PHE A 70 5.48 18.87 9.98
N GLY A 71 5.26 18.47 11.24
CA GLY A 71 4.15 17.58 11.59
C GLY A 71 2.77 18.18 11.29
N GLY A 72 2.59 19.49 11.50
CA GLY A 72 1.35 20.19 11.17
C GLY A 72 1.05 20.17 9.67
N VAL A 73 2.04 20.46 8.82
CA VAL A 73 1.92 20.37 7.37
C VAL A 73 1.61 18.93 6.96
N THR A 74 2.33 17.95 7.50
CA THR A 74 2.12 16.52 7.20
C THR A 74 0.72 16.04 7.58
N ILE A 75 0.17 16.44 8.73
CA ILE A 75 -1.20 16.04 9.14
C ILE A 75 -2.23 16.62 8.16
N VAL A 76 -2.14 17.92 7.87
CA VAL A 76 -3.10 18.59 6.96
C VAL A 76 -3.00 17.99 5.56
N CYS A 77 -1.79 17.86 5.03
CA CYS A 77 -1.55 17.27 3.71
C CYS A 77 -1.93 15.79 3.66
N GLY A 78 -1.67 15.05 4.74
CA GLY A 78 -2.02 13.64 4.88
C GLY A 78 -3.52 13.39 4.78
N ILE A 79 -4.31 14.16 5.53
CA ILE A 79 -5.78 14.04 5.51
C ILE A 79 -6.32 14.47 4.15
N LEU A 80 -5.99 15.68 3.70
CA LEU A 80 -6.55 16.26 2.48
C LEU A 80 -6.09 15.51 1.23
N GLY A 81 -4.81 15.13 1.18
CA GLY A 81 -4.21 14.35 0.09
C GLY A 81 -4.89 12.99 -0.02
N THR A 82 -4.97 12.23 1.07
CA THR A 82 -5.59 10.88 1.06
C THR A 82 -7.02 10.92 0.55
N LEU A 83 -7.84 11.86 1.03
CA LEU A 83 -9.23 12.05 0.59
C LEU A 83 -9.29 12.44 -0.89
N ALA A 84 -8.46 13.40 -1.32
CA ALA A 84 -8.41 13.83 -2.70
C ALA A 84 -8.00 12.67 -3.63
N GLY A 85 -7.03 11.86 -3.24
CA GLY A 85 -6.60 10.66 -3.97
C GLY A 85 -7.73 9.67 -4.21
N GLY A 86 -8.54 9.40 -3.17
CA GLY A 86 -9.72 8.55 -3.28
C GLY A 86 -10.77 9.12 -4.25
N VAL A 87 -11.14 10.40 -4.07
CA VAL A 87 -12.11 11.08 -4.93
C VAL A 87 -11.65 11.14 -6.39
N ILE A 88 -10.36 11.39 -6.63
CA ILE A 88 -9.80 11.42 -7.98
C ILE A 88 -9.85 10.02 -8.59
N LEU A 89 -9.50 8.97 -7.83
CA LEU A 89 -9.57 7.59 -8.31
C LEU A 89 -11.01 7.20 -8.68
N ASP A 90 -11.99 7.57 -7.85
CA ASP A 90 -13.41 7.35 -8.11
C ASP A 90 -13.88 8.05 -9.39
N LYS A 91 -13.44 9.29 -9.62
CA LYS A 91 -13.67 10.02 -10.87
C LYS A 91 -12.96 9.38 -12.08
N MET A 92 -11.90 8.60 -11.84
CA MET A 92 -11.20 7.82 -12.86
C MET A 92 -11.80 6.40 -13.02
N ASN A 93 -13.04 6.18 -12.58
CA ASN A 93 -13.75 4.89 -12.63
C ASN A 93 -13.15 3.77 -11.77
N SER A 94 -12.26 4.09 -10.83
CA SER A 94 -11.67 3.14 -9.86
C SER A 94 -11.33 1.78 -10.47
N THR A 95 -10.31 1.76 -11.35
CA THR A 95 -9.73 0.54 -11.94
C THR A 95 -8.25 0.43 -11.56
N ILE A 96 -7.70 -0.79 -11.54
CA ILE A 96 -6.28 -1.01 -11.19
C ILE A 96 -5.30 -0.23 -12.09
N PRO A 97 -5.44 -0.22 -13.44
CA PRO A 97 -4.57 0.60 -14.28
C PRO A 97 -4.66 2.10 -13.99
N ASN A 98 -5.86 2.61 -13.68
CA ASN A 98 -6.06 4.01 -13.34
C ASN A 98 -5.52 4.36 -11.96
N ALA A 99 -5.59 3.44 -11.00
CA ALA A 99 -4.93 3.57 -9.71
C ALA A 99 -3.41 3.67 -9.89
N PHE A 100 -2.78 2.81 -10.72
CA PHE A 100 -1.35 2.93 -11.01
C PHE A 100 -0.96 4.22 -11.74
N LYS A 101 -1.80 4.71 -12.67
CA LYS A 101 -1.56 6.01 -13.32
C LYS A 101 -1.57 7.15 -12.29
N LEU A 102 -2.53 7.14 -11.37
CA LEU A 102 -2.62 8.12 -10.30
C LEU A 102 -1.44 8.00 -9.33
N LEU A 103 -1.10 6.79 -8.89
CA LEU A 103 0.08 6.50 -8.05
C LEU A 103 1.36 7.05 -8.67
N SER A 104 1.62 6.71 -9.94
CA SER A 104 2.81 7.14 -10.65
C SER A 104 2.83 8.66 -10.86
N GLY A 105 1.76 9.24 -11.39
CA GLY A 105 1.68 10.66 -11.73
C GLY A 105 1.73 11.56 -10.50
N ALA A 106 0.97 11.24 -9.45
CA ALA A 106 0.97 12.01 -8.21
C ALA A 106 2.33 11.94 -7.52
N THR A 107 2.97 10.77 -7.49
CA THR A 107 4.30 10.61 -6.88
C THR A 107 5.38 11.34 -7.66
N PHE A 108 5.36 11.25 -9.00
CA PHE A 108 6.32 11.95 -9.86
C PHE A 108 6.22 13.48 -9.68
N LEU A 109 5.01 14.01 -9.73
CA LEU A 109 4.79 15.45 -9.56
C LEU A 109 5.09 15.89 -8.12
N GLY A 110 4.65 15.11 -7.13
CA GLY A 110 4.96 15.35 -5.71
C GLY A 110 6.46 15.39 -5.44
N ALA A 111 7.23 14.47 -6.03
CA ALA A 111 8.69 14.44 -5.96
C ALA A 111 9.33 15.72 -6.51
N ILE A 112 8.84 16.23 -7.64
CA ILE A 112 9.31 17.49 -8.23
C ILE A 112 9.06 18.65 -7.25
N PHE A 113 7.86 18.77 -6.69
CA PHE A 113 7.54 19.83 -5.74
C PHE A 113 8.37 19.73 -4.46
N CYS A 114 8.57 18.52 -3.91
CA CYS A 114 9.42 18.30 -2.75
C CYS A 114 10.90 18.65 -3.03
N LEU A 115 11.44 18.28 -4.21
CA LEU A 115 12.80 18.66 -4.59
C LEU A 115 12.94 20.18 -4.72
N ILE A 116 12.00 20.82 -5.41
CA ILE A 116 11.97 22.27 -5.55
C ILE A 116 11.91 22.93 -4.16
N ALA A 117 11.11 22.39 -3.22
CA ALA A 117 11.05 22.88 -1.86
C ALA A 117 12.42 22.89 -1.18
N PHE A 118 13.19 21.79 -1.27
CA PHE A 118 14.55 21.72 -0.74
C PHE A 118 15.56 22.57 -1.50
N LEU A 119 15.25 23.05 -2.71
CA LEU A 119 16.08 23.99 -3.47
C LEU A 119 15.79 25.47 -3.12
N PHE A 120 14.61 25.82 -2.64
CA PHE A 120 14.26 27.18 -2.22
C PHE A 120 15.09 27.63 -1.02
N LYS A 121 15.69 28.83 -1.05
CA LYS A 121 16.53 29.31 0.06
C LYS A 121 15.74 29.80 1.29
N GLY A 122 14.49 30.21 1.09
CA GLY A 122 13.65 30.79 2.14
C GLY A 122 12.63 29.80 2.71
N LEU A 123 12.37 29.92 4.01
CA LEU A 123 11.41 29.08 4.74
C LEU A 123 10.01 29.10 4.13
N ALA A 124 9.50 30.27 3.76
CA ALA A 124 8.17 30.40 3.17
C ALA A 124 8.05 29.65 1.84
N GLY A 125 9.08 29.76 0.98
CA GLY A 125 9.15 29.01 -0.28
C GLY A 125 9.21 27.50 -0.03
N PHE A 126 10.03 27.06 0.91
CA PHE A 126 10.07 25.65 1.32
C PHE A 126 8.68 25.17 1.75
N ILE A 127 8.01 25.85 2.69
CA ILE A 127 6.70 25.41 3.22
C ILE A 127 5.66 25.31 2.09
N VAL A 128 5.56 26.30 1.20
CA VAL A 128 4.55 26.29 0.12
C VAL A 128 4.78 25.11 -0.83
N PHE A 129 6.00 24.95 -1.34
CA PHE A 129 6.30 23.88 -2.31
C PHE A 129 6.27 22.50 -1.64
N PHE A 130 6.75 22.40 -0.40
CA PHE A 130 6.72 21.16 0.36
C PHE A 130 5.28 20.73 0.66
N SER A 131 4.39 21.66 1.04
CA SER A 131 2.96 21.35 1.27
C SER A 131 2.28 20.85 0.00
N VAL A 132 2.53 21.48 -1.16
CA VAL A 132 1.99 21.00 -2.44
C VAL A 132 2.55 19.62 -2.79
N GLY A 133 3.85 19.41 -2.58
CA GLY A 133 4.51 18.12 -2.75
C GLY A 133 3.88 17.04 -1.86
N GLU A 134 3.77 17.30 -0.55
CA GLU A 134 3.15 16.39 0.41
C GLU A 134 1.69 16.08 0.06
N LEU A 135 0.88 17.07 -0.33
CA LEU A 135 -0.50 16.83 -0.77
C LEU A 135 -0.58 15.81 -1.91
N LEU A 136 0.30 15.93 -2.91
CA LEU A 136 0.37 15.01 -4.05
C LEU A 136 0.89 13.63 -3.63
N ILE A 137 1.93 13.61 -2.79
CA ILE A 137 2.51 12.39 -2.22
C ILE A 137 1.45 11.62 -1.41
N PHE A 138 0.68 12.29 -0.55
CA PHE A 138 -0.39 11.66 0.23
C PHE A 138 -1.65 11.32 -0.58
N ALA A 139 -1.84 11.89 -1.79
CA ALA A 139 -2.89 11.45 -2.70
C ALA A 139 -2.72 10.00 -3.20
N THR A 140 -1.57 9.38 -2.93
CA THR A 140 -1.30 7.96 -3.25
C THR A 140 -1.95 6.99 -2.25
N GLN A 141 -2.34 7.45 -1.05
CA GLN A 141 -2.71 6.57 0.06
C GLN A 141 -4.00 5.77 -0.19
N ALA A 142 -5.04 6.40 -0.76
CA ALA A 142 -6.24 5.65 -1.14
C ALA A 142 -5.98 4.71 -2.34
N PRO A 143 -5.35 5.16 -3.44
CA PRO A 143 -5.03 4.29 -4.58
C PRO A 143 -4.15 3.08 -4.27
N VAL A 144 -3.12 3.20 -3.44
CA VAL A 144 -2.21 2.08 -3.12
C VAL A 144 -2.96 0.98 -2.37
N ASN A 145 -3.85 1.37 -1.45
CA ASN A 145 -4.70 0.43 -0.71
C ASN A 145 -5.80 -0.16 -1.59
N TYR A 146 -6.37 0.63 -2.51
CA TYR A 146 -7.31 0.14 -3.52
C TYR A 146 -6.69 -1.00 -4.33
N VAL A 147 -5.46 -0.84 -4.84
CA VAL A 147 -4.78 -1.89 -5.61
C VAL A 147 -4.58 -3.14 -4.75
N SER A 148 -4.05 -3.01 -3.53
CA SER A 148 -3.83 -4.15 -2.61
C SER A 148 -5.11 -4.95 -2.32
N LEU A 149 -6.27 -4.30 -2.28
CA LEU A 149 -7.55 -4.98 -2.02
C LEU A 149 -8.20 -5.58 -3.27
N ARG A 150 -7.97 -4.98 -4.45
CA ARG A 150 -8.67 -5.33 -5.69
C ARG A 150 -7.92 -6.33 -6.56
N CYS A 151 -6.60 -6.40 -6.45
CA CYS A 151 -5.78 -7.34 -7.22
C CYS A 151 -5.84 -8.78 -6.67
N VAL A 152 -6.39 -8.99 -5.47
CA VAL A 152 -6.46 -10.29 -4.81
C VAL A 152 -7.91 -10.74 -4.62
N LYS A 153 -8.09 -12.05 -4.42
CA LYS A 153 -9.39 -12.63 -4.05
C LYS A 153 -9.90 -12.07 -2.72
N PRO A 154 -11.22 -11.96 -2.51
CA PRO A 154 -11.82 -11.47 -1.27
C PRO A 154 -11.22 -12.09 0.01
N SER A 155 -11.02 -13.41 0.00
CA SER A 155 -10.44 -14.16 1.14
C SER A 155 -8.99 -13.80 1.48
N LEU A 156 -8.23 -13.25 0.53
CA LEU A 156 -6.83 -12.85 0.70
C LEU A 156 -6.65 -11.36 1.04
N ARG A 157 -7.70 -10.53 0.98
CA ARG A 157 -7.62 -9.09 1.23
C ARG A 157 -6.99 -8.72 2.59
N PRO A 158 -7.37 -9.35 3.72
CA PRO A 158 -6.73 -9.05 5.00
C PRO A 158 -5.24 -9.39 5.00
N LEU A 159 -4.88 -10.53 4.40
CA LEU A 159 -3.48 -10.96 4.30
C LEU A 159 -2.68 -10.00 3.42
N SER A 160 -3.21 -9.61 2.26
CA SER A 160 -2.61 -8.61 1.36
C SER A 160 -2.27 -7.31 2.11
N MET A 161 -3.23 -6.76 2.86
CA MET A 161 -3.00 -5.55 3.66
C MET A 161 -1.94 -5.74 4.76
N ALA A 162 -2.00 -6.87 5.47
CA ALA A 162 -1.05 -7.19 6.54
C ALA A 162 0.37 -7.33 6.01
N ILE A 163 0.55 -8.06 4.90
CA ILE A 163 1.86 -8.27 4.29
C ILE A 163 2.39 -6.97 3.70
N SER A 164 1.56 -6.17 3.02
CA SER A 164 1.95 -4.85 2.54
C SER A 164 2.48 -3.97 3.69
N THR A 165 1.76 -3.94 4.82
CA THR A 165 2.15 -3.19 6.02
C THR A 165 3.48 -3.70 6.58
N VAL A 166 3.64 -5.01 6.77
CA VAL A 166 4.89 -5.60 7.26
C VAL A 166 6.04 -5.30 6.31
N SER A 167 5.81 -5.37 4.99
CA SER A 167 6.83 -5.08 3.99
C SER A 167 7.31 -3.64 4.03
N ILE A 168 6.42 -2.64 4.14
CA ILE A 168 6.85 -1.23 4.24
C ILE A 168 7.61 -0.96 5.53
N HIS A 169 7.31 -1.67 6.62
CA HIS A 169 8.05 -1.52 7.87
C HIS A 169 9.44 -2.14 7.78
N ILE A 170 9.53 -3.38 7.32
CA ILE A 170 10.81 -4.11 7.26
C ILE A 170 11.77 -3.46 6.25
N PHE A 171 11.27 -3.02 5.09
CA PHE A 171 12.10 -2.58 3.97
C PHE A 171 12.04 -1.07 3.67
N GLY A 172 11.05 -0.36 4.21
CA GLY A 172 10.82 1.05 3.94
C GLY A 172 11.19 1.93 5.11
N ASP A 173 10.21 2.29 5.95
CA ASP A 173 10.34 3.38 6.92
C ASP A 173 11.31 3.08 8.07
N VAL A 174 11.27 1.90 8.70
CA VAL A 174 12.16 1.55 9.82
C VAL A 174 13.63 1.60 9.44
N PRO A 175 14.10 0.93 8.35
CA PRO A 175 15.51 1.01 7.97
C PRO A 175 15.90 2.38 7.39
N SER A 176 14.95 3.19 6.91
CA SER A 176 15.26 4.47 6.26
C SER A 176 15.99 5.47 7.18
N ALA A 177 15.55 5.60 8.43
CA ALA A 177 16.12 6.58 9.37
C ALA A 177 17.62 6.32 9.65
N PRO A 178 18.07 5.11 10.05
CA PRO A 178 19.50 4.86 10.24
C PRO A 178 20.30 4.97 8.93
N LEU A 179 19.75 4.52 7.79
CA LEU A 179 20.44 4.60 6.49
C LEU A 179 20.66 6.06 6.04
N VAL A 180 19.65 6.92 6.21
CA VAL A 180 19.76 8.35 5.92
C VAL A 180 20.68 9.04 6.92
N GLY A 181 20.71 8.59 8.18
CA GLY A 181 21.69 9.05 9.17
C GLY A 181 23.12 8.79 8.70
N VAL A 182 23.42 7.55 8.29
CA VAL A 182 24.73 7.20 7.71
C VAL A 182 25.03 8.05 6.48
N LEU A 183 24.08 8.23 5.57
CA LEU A 183 24.26 9.09 4.40
C LEU A 183 24.59 10.54 4.79
N GLN A 184 23.88 11.08 5.78
CA GLN A 184 24.11 12.42 6.31
C GLN A 184 25.52 12.56 6.91
N ASP A 185 26.01 11.57 7.64
CA ASP A 185 27.34 11.60 8.26
C ASP A 185 28.47 11.63 7.21
N HIS A 186 28.21 11.10 6.00
CA HIS A 186 29.16 11.19 4.89
C HIS A 186 29.04 12.52 4.14
N ILE A 187 27.82 12.96 3.83
CA ILE A 187 27.57 14.17 3.03
C ILE A 187 27.80 15.46 3.83
N ASN A 188 27.49 15.44 5.13
CA ASN A 188 27.56 16.56 6.07
C ASN A 188 26.80 17.82 5.61
N ASP A 189 25.74 17.65 4.82
CA ASP A 189 24.93 18.74 4.27
C ASP A 189 23.47 18.27 4.14
N TRP A 190 22.63 18.77 5.04
CA TRP A 190 21.22 18.38 5.11
C TRP A 190 20.46 18.66 3.82
N ARG A 191 20.82 19.70 3.06
CA ARG A 191 20.15 20.01 1.80
C ARG A 191 20.46 18.94 0.76
N LYS A 192 21.73 18.57 0.60
CA LYS A 192 22.13 17.51 -0.34
C LYS A 192 21.55 16.15 0.06
N THR A 193 21.58 15.82 1.35
CA THR A 193 20.99 14.59 1.88
C THR A 193 19.49 14.53 1.64
N SER A 194 18.75 15.61 1.95
CA SER A 194 17.31 15.68 1.68
C SER A 194 17.00 15.56 0.19
N LEU A 195 17.76 16.22 -0.70
CA LEU A 195 17.57 16.09 -2.16
C LEU A 195 17.83 14.65 -2.64
N SER A 196 18.90 14.01 -2.15
CA SER A 196 19.22 12.62 -2.47
C SER A 196 18.12 11.67 -2.02
N LEU A 197 17.66 11.79 -0.77
CA LEU A 197 16.54 11.02 -0.23
C LEU A 197 15.27 11.23 -1.06
N THR A 198 14.91 12.48 -1.35
CA THR A 198 13.68 12.83 -2.10
C THR A 198 13.67 12.22 -3.50
N SER A 199 14.83 12.08 -4.14
CA SER A 199 14.94 11.51 -5.49
C SER A 199 14.46 10.05 -5.57
N ILE A 200 14.42 9.32 -4.45
CA ILE A 200 13.92 7.94 -4.38
C ILE A 200 12.42 7.89 -4.73
N PHE A 201 11.65 8.96 -4.54
CA PHE A 201 10.26 9.00 -5.01
C PHE A 201 10.13 8.79 -6.53
N PHE A 202 11.12 9.18 -7.34
CA PHE A 202 11.09 8.87 -8.76
C PHE A 202 11.20 7.36 -9.03
N ILE A 203 11.93 6.62 -8.19
CA ILE A 203 11.98 5.16 -8.27
C ILE A 203 10.60 4.58 -7.97
N ALA A 204 9.92 5.05 -6.92
CA ALA A 204 8.55 4.66 -6.61
C ALA A 204 7.59 4.97 -7.77
N ALA A 205 7.69 6.16 -8.36
CA ALA A 205 6.87 6.57 -9.49
C ALA A 205 7.11 5.69 -10.74
N VAL A 206 8.36 5.29 -11.01
CA VAL A 206 8.71 4.36 -12.10
C VAL A 206 8.16 2.97 -11.83
N ILE A 207 8.27 2.46 -10.60
CA ILE A 207 7.72 1.15 -10.23
C ILE A 207 6.19 1.14 -10.46
N TRP A 208 5.47 2.15 -9.97
CA TRP A 208 4.03 2.25 -10.20
C TRP A 208 3.67 2.52 -11.66
N PHE A 209 4.53 3.18 -12.44
CA PHE A 209 4.35 3.33 -13.87
C PHE A 209 4.34 1.97 -14.59
N ILE A 210 5.25 1.07 -14.22
CA ILE A 210 5.29 -0.32 -14.75
C ILE A 210 3.95 -1.02 -14.47
N GLY A 211 3.36 -0.79 -13.29
CA GLY A 211 2.06 -1.33 -12.91
C GLY A 211 0.92 -0.99 -13.88
N THR A 212 1.00 0.13 -14.60
CA THR A 212 -0.02 0.54 -15.58
C THR A 212 -0.15 -0.42 -16.77
N PHE A 213 0.90 -1.19 -17.05
CA PHE A 213 0.96 -2.15 -18.16
C PHE A 213 0.65 -3.59 -17.76
N LEU A 214 0.47 -3.86 -16.46
CA LEU A 214 0.16 -5.19 -15.98
C LEU A 214 -1.30 -5.54 -16.29
N LYS A 215 -1.51 -6.75 -16.84
CA LYS A 215 -2.85 -7.31 -16.98
C LYS A 215 -3.37 -7.65 -15.59
N SER A 216 -4.42 -6.96 -15.18
CA SER A 216 -5.14 -7.26 -13.96
C SER A 216 -6.51 -7.80 -14.33
N GLU A 217 -6.82 -9.02 -13.89
CA GLU A 217 -8.21 -9.45 -13.77
C GLU A 217 -8.77 -8.79 -12.50
N ASP A 218 -9.85 -8.03 -12.61
CA ASP A 218 -10.50 -7.45 -11.43
C ASP A 218 -11.24 -8.58 -10.70
N LEU A 219 -10.57 -9.22 -9.75
CA LEU A 219 -11.06 -10.41 -9.03
C LEU A 219 -12.12 -10.08 -7.97
N PHE A 220 -12.60 -8.83 -7.93
CA PHE A 220 -13.46 -8.33 -6.85
C PHE A 220 -14.76 -9.13 -6.68
N ASN A 221 -15.33 -9.66 -7.76
CA ASN A 221 -16.61 -10.37 -7.81
C ASN A 221 -16.52 -11.87 -8.15
N LYS A 222 -15.31 -12.42 -8.34
CA LYS A 222 -15.16 -13.75 -8.99
C LYS A 222 -15.68 -14.90 -8.12
N ASP A 223 -15.64 -14.75 -6.79
CA ASP A 223 -16.21 -15.75 -5.86
C ASP A 223 -17.75 -15.62 -5.72
N ASP A 224 -18.33 -14.43 -5.86
CA ASP A 224 -19.80 -14.23 -5.82
C ASP A 224 -20.49 -14.88 -7.04
N GLU A 225 -19.83 -14.85 -8.21
CA GLU A 225 -20.31 -15.53 -9.42
C GLU A 225 -20.15 -17.07 -9.31
N ASP A 226 -19.05 -17.59 -8.76
CA ASP A 226 -18.85 -19.03 -8.60
C ASP A 226 -19.76 -19.63 -7.50
N GLU A 227 -19.99 -18.94 -6.38
CA GLU A 227 -20.95 -19.38 -5.36
C GLU A 227 -22.40 -19.33 -5.87
N SER A 228 -22.77 -18.30 -6.63
CA SER A 228 -24.12 -18.21 -7.22
C SER A 228 -24.34 -19.28 -8.31
N THR A 229 -23.32 -19.57 -9.12
CA THR A 229 -23.38 -20.62 -10.16
C THR A 229 -23.44 -22.01 -9.53
N THR A 230 -22.65 -22.27 -8.47
CA THR A 230 -22.69 -23.53 -7.72
C THR A 230 -24.02 -23.72 -6.98
N ALA A 231 -24.59 -22.65 -6.42
CA ALA A 231 -25.91 -22.66 -5.78
C ALA A 231 -27.06 -22.89 -6.78
N LEU A 232 -26.94 -22.37 -8.01
CA LEU A 232 -27.88 -22.62 -9.10
C LEU A 232 -27.82 -24.08 -9.57
N ILE A 233 -26.62 -24.64 -9.75
CA ILE A 233 -26.41 -26.04 -10.14
C ILE A 233 -26.89 -27.01 -9.05
N GLY A 234 -26.74 -26.65 -7.76
CA GLY A 234 -27.25 -27.42 -6.64
C GLY A 234 -28.78 -27.50 -6.58
N LYS A 235 -29.50 -26.52 -7.13
CA LYS A 235 -30.97 -26.49 -7.19
C LYS A 235 -31.57 -27.28 -8.36
N THR A 236 -30.79 -27.62 -9.39
CA THR A 236 -31.29 -28.32 -10.60
C THR A 236 -31.19 -29.83 -10.55
N LYS A 237 -30.62 -30.44 -9.49
CA LYS A 237 -30.66 -31.90 -9.30
C LYS A 237 -32.06 -32.30 -8.78
N PRO A 238 -32.90 -33.02 -9.56
CA PRO A 238 -34.22 -33.42 -9.09
C PRO A 238 -34.07 -34.54 -8.05
N LEU A 239 -34.62 -34.31 -6.86
CA LEU A 239 -34.82 -35.33 -5.83
C LEU A 239 -35.94 -36.28 -6.29
N LEU A 240 -35.58 -37.31 -7.06
CA LEU A 240 -36.45 -38.45 -7.36
C LEU A 240 -35.77 -39.73 -6.90
N GLU A 241 -35.72 -39.95 -5.59
CA GLU A 241 -35.53 -41.30 -5.06
C GLU A 241 -36.13 -41.38 -3.64
N GLY A 242 -37.20 -42.17 -3.52
CA GLY A 242 -37.60 -42.80 -2.25
C GLY A 242 -38.72 -42.14 -1.46
N SER A 243 -39.99 -42.38 -1.84
CA SER A 243 -41.05 -42.56 -0.83
C SER A 243 -42.27 -43.30 -1.41
N SER A 244 -42.26 -44.63 -1.41
CA SER A 244 -43.51 -45.41 -1.29
C SER A 244 -43.26 -46.83 -0.78
N GLU A 245 -42.66 -46.95 0.40
CA GLU A 245 -42.87 -48.12 1.25
C GLU A 245 -43.14 -47.64 2.67
N ALA A 246 -44.41 -47.75 3.09
CA ALA A 246 -44.89 -47.95 4.46
C ALA A 246 -46.27 -47.31 4.67
N SER A 247 -47.33 -48.09 4.42
CA SER A 247 -48.48 -48.09 5.32
C SER A 247 -49.06 -49.50 5.35
N SER A 248 -48.97 -50.10 6.53
CA SER A 248 -49.27 -51.48 6.87
C SER A 248 -50.77 -51.77 6.99
N HIS A 249 -51.09 -53.06 6.86
CA HIS A 249 -52.14 -53.80 7.56
C HIS A 249 -52.79 -53.08 8.76
N ALA A 250 -54.11 -52.88 8.69
CA ALA A 250 -55.13 -53.37 9.63
C ALA A 250 -56.53 -52.99 9.12
#